data_AF-A0A9W3TIG0-F1
#
_entry.id   AF-A0A9W3TIG0-F1
#
_cell.length_a   1.000
_cell.length_b   1.000
_cell.length_c   1.000
_cell.angle_alpha   90.00
_cell.angle_beta   90.00
_cell.angle_gamma   90.00
#
_symmetry.space_group_name_H-M   'P 1'
#
loop_
_entity.id
_entity.type
_entity.pdbx_description
1 polymer ?
#
loop_
_entity_poly.entity_id
_entity_poly.type
_entity_poly.pdbx_seq_one_letter_code
_entity_poly.pdbx_strand_id
1 'polypeptide(L)' 'MDELKLDQTEESDNVRSLVVNCGEYNFTDFNRAVNTLSEEYGFEGEAWEMVVASGDLEILSDFLNADGLNAEIE' A
#
# COMPACT_ATOMS: atom_id res chain seq x y z
N MET A 1 -15.02 -38.36 -20.32
CA MET A 1 -15.04 -36.95 -20.77
C MET A 1 -15.47 -36.18 -19.56
N ASP A 2 -14.50 -36.01 -18.69
CA ASP A 2 -14.68 -35.59 -17.31
C ASP A 2 -14.54 -34.08 -17.35
N GLU A 3 -15.68 -33.44 -17.17
CA GLU A 3 -15.83 -31.99 -17.22
C GLU A 3 -14.97 -31.40 -16.11
N LEU A 4 -13.84 -30.79 -16.51
CA LEU A 4 -13.02 -29.91 -15.68
C LEU A 4 -13.93 -28.78 -15.18
N LYS A 5 -14.46 -28.92 -13.97
CA LYS A 5 -14.90 -27.78 -13.19
C LYS A 5 -13.65 -27.09 -12.67
N LEU A 6 -13.10 -26.20 -13.50
CA LEU A 6 -12.31 -25.08 -13.01
C LEU A 6 -13.26 -24.26 -12.13
N ASP A 7 -13.23 -24.52 -10.82
CA ASP A 7 -13.75 -23.57 -9.85
C ASP A 7 -12.79 -22.38 -9.87
N GLN A 8 -13.08 -21.42 -10.74
CA GLN A 8 -12.54 -20.08 -10.65
C GLN A 8 -13.26 -19.40 -9.48
N THR A 9 -12.91 -19.77 -8.26
CA THR A 9 -13.18 -18.91 -7.11
C THR A 9 -12.04 -17.91 -7.05
N GLU A 10 -12.28 -16.80 -7.76
CA GLU A 10 -11.85 -15.44 -7.45
C GLU A 10 -10.90 -15.43 -6.25
N GLU A 11 -9.59 -15.38 -6.54
CA GLU A 11 -8.59 -14.97 -5.57
C GLU A 11 -9.19 -13.77 -4.88
N SER A 12 -9.52 -13.90 -3.60
CA SER A 12 -9.95 -12.75 -2.83
C SER A 12 -8.77 -11.79 -2.94
N ASP A 13 -8.95 -10.75 -3.76
CA ASP A 13 -8.24 -9.49 -3.63
C ASP A 13 -8.44 -9.14 -2.17
N ASN A 14 -7.54 -9.65 -1.32
CA ASN A 14 -7.41 -9.21 0.05
C ASN A 14 -7.10 -7.75 -0.16
N VAL A 15 -8.09 -6.89 0.05
CA VAL A 15 -7.97 -5.47 -0.21
C VAL A 15 -6.98 -4.95 0.81
N ARG A 16 -5.68 -5.08 0.50
CA ARG A 16 -4.59 -4.79 1.42
C ARG A 16 -4.66 -3.30 1.71
N SER A 17 -4.86 -2.95 2.96
CA SER A 17 -4.99 -1.57 3.39
C SER A 17 -3.74 -1.16 4.15
N LEU A 18 -3.16 -0.02 3.77
CA LEU A 18 -2.04 0.58 4.48
C LEU A 18 -2.59 1.44 5.62
N VAL A 19 -2.22 1.04 6.83
CA VAL A 19 -2.55 1.76 8.06
C VAL A 19 -1.31 2.51 8.54
N VAL A 20 -1.40 3.82 8.66
CA VAL A 20 -0.28 4.70 9.06
C VAL A 20 -0.57 5.36 10.40
N ASN A 21 0.48 5.54 11.19
CA ASN A 21 0.49 6.16 12.52
C ASN A 21 -0.57 5.54 13.45
N CYS A 22 -0.56 4.20 13.55
CA CYS A 22 -1.47 3.44 14.43
C CYS A 22 -2.97 3.66 14.13
N GLY A 23 -3.34 3.86 12.87
CA GLY A 23 -4.75 4.02 12.47
C GLY A 23 -5.19 5.46 12.23
N GLU A 24 -4.27 6.43 12.28
CA GLU A 24 -4.58 7.82 11.92
C GLU A 24 -4.98 7.93 10.45
N TYR A 25 -4.27 7.21 9.58
CA TYR A 25 -4.62 7.09 8.17
C TYR A 25 -4.82 5.62 7.79
N ASN A 26 -5.84 5.36 6.97
CA ASN A 26 -6.08 4.07 6.33
C ASN A 26 -6.27 4.30 4.83
N PHE A 27 -5.44 3.64 4.02
CA PHE A 27 -5.46 3.73 2.59
C PHE A 27 -5.63 2.36 1.96
N THR A 28 -6.71 2.19 1.20
CA THR A 28 -6.90 1.04 0.29
C THR A 28 -6.35 1.31 -1.11
N ASP A 29 -5.94 2.55 -1.40
CA ASP A 29 -5.48 2.97 -2.71
C ASP A 29 -4.11 3.65 -2.59
N PHE A 30 -3.14 3.12 -3.35
CA PHE A 30 -1.75 3.61 -3.32
C PHE A 30 -1.64 5.07 -3.72
N ASN A 31 -2.31 5.50 -4.79
CA ASN A 31 -2.22 6.88 -5.27
C ASN A 31 -2.76 7.85 -4.21
N ARG A 32 -3.81 7.46 -3.51
CA ARG A 32 -4.36 8.25 -2.41
C ARG A 32 -3.38 8.33 -1.24
N ALA A 33 -2.76 7.22 -0.88
CA ALA A 33 -1.75 7.18 0.18
C ALA A 33 -0.60 8.14 -0.12
N VAL A 34 0.03 8.03 -1.29
CA VAL A 34 1.19 8.87 -1.62
C VAL A 34 0.83 10.34 -1.76
N ASN A 35 -0.34 10.70 -2.31
CA ASN A 35 -0.74 12.12 -2.36
C ASN A 35 -0.91 12.68 -0.96
N THR A 36 -1.68 12.01 -0.09
CA THR A 36 -1.89 12.47 1.28
C THR A 36 -0.57 12.54 2.08
N LEU A 37 0.29 11.52 1.95
CA LEU A 37 1.56 11.49 2.65
C LEU A 37 2.52 12.60 2.15
N SER A 38 2.55 12.87 0.85
CA SER A 38 3.35 13.97 0.30
C SER A 38 2.81 15.34 0.72
N GLU A 39 1.49 15.53 0.75
CA GLU A 39 0.87 16.80 1.16
C GLU A 39 0.99 17.06 2.68
N GLU A 40 0.77 16.04 3.52
CA GLU A 40 0.71 16.19 4.97
C GLU A 40 2.10 16.10 5.63
N TYR A 41 2.95 15.18 5.17
CA TYR A 41 4.29 14.95 5.73
C TYR A 41 5.42 15.60 4.92
N GLY A 42 5.13 16.08 3.70
CA GLY A 42 6.13 16.72 2.86
C GLY A 42 7.14 15.74 2.24
N PHE A 43 6.74 14.48 1.99
CA PHE A 43 7.65 13.52 1.38
C PHE A 43 8.00 13.91 -0.07
N GLU A 44 9.31 14.01 -0.31
CA GLU A 44 9.91 14.40 -1.58
C GLU A 44 11.33 13.79 -1.74
N GLY A 45 11.87 13.84 -2.97
CA GLY A 45 13.22 13.38 -3.29
C GLY A 45 13.31 11.96 -3.85
N GLU A 46 14.53 11.53 -4.20
CA GLU A 46 14.77 10.31 -5.00
C GLU A 46 14.24 9.03 -4.34
N ALA A 47 14.38 8.91 -3.02
CA ALA A 47 13.87 7.75 -2.27
C ALA A 47 12.34 7.68 -2.33
N TRP A 48 11.66 8.82 -2.19
CA TRP A 48 10.21 8.92 -2.31
C TRP A 48 9.74 8.64 -3.75
N GLU A 49 10.42 9.19 -4.75
CA GLU A 49 10.09 8.93 -6.16
C GLU A 49 10.22 7.44 -6.52
N MET A 50 11.19 6.72 -5.95
CA MET A 50 11.30 5.27 -6.12
C MET A 50 10.12 4.52 -5.52
N VAL A 51 9.64 4.94 -4.34
CA VAL A 51 8.44 4.36 -3.72
C VAL A 51 7.22 4.64 -4.57
N VAL A 52 6.99 5.89 -4.98
CA VAL A 52 5.87 6.28 -5.84
C VAL A 52 5.89 5.52 -7.17
N ALA A 53 7.07 5.34 -7.78
CA ALA A 53 7.23 4.59 -9.01
C ALA A 53 6.98 3.08 -8.86
N SER A 54 7.14 2.53 -7.65
CA SER A 54 6.86 1.12 -7.39
C SER A 54 5.37 0.81 -7.47
N GLY A 55 4.50 1.75 -7.05
CA GLY A 55 3.06 1.54 -6.98
C GLY A 55 2.63 0.51 -5.91
N ASP A 56 3.53 0.14 -5.01
CA ASP A 56 3.36 -1.00 -4.10
C ASP A 56 3.18 -0.52 -2.64
N LEU A 57 2.05 -0.87 -2.03
CA LEU A 57 1.74 -0.48 -0.64
C LEU A 57 2.72 -1.12 0.36
N GLU A 58 3.23 -2.31 0.07
CA GLU A 58 4.23 -2.97 0.93
C GLU A 58 5.55 -2.17 0.95
N ILE A 59 6.00 -1.69 -0.22
CA ILE A 59 7.20 -0.86 -0.33
C ILE A 59 6.98 0.49 0.35
N LEU A 60 5.80 1.08 0.19
CA LEU A 60 5.43 2.31 0.89
C LEU A 60 5.42 2.11 2.41
N SER A 61 4.88 1.00 2.90
CA SER A 61 4.89 0.66 4.33
C SER A 61 6.31 0.57 4.89
N ASP A 62 7.22 -0.12 4.20
CA ASP A 62 8.61 -0.25 4.62
C ASP A 62 9.32 1.12 4.66
N PHE A 63 9.10 1.95 3.64
CA PHE A 63 9.64 3.31 3.59
C PHE A 63 9.16 4.17 4.78
N LEU A 64 7.87 4.14 5.09
CA LEU A 64 7.29 4.90 6.19
C LEU A 64 7.87 4.43 7.54
N ASN A 65 8.02 3.12 7.74
CA ASN A 65 8.67 2.58 8.93
C ASN A 65 10.14 2.99 9.04
N ALA A 66 10.86 3.04 7.92
CA ALA A 66 12.25 3.49 7.88
C ALA A 66 12.40 4.98 8.22
N ASP A 67 11.42 5.81 7.86
CA ASP A 67 11.35 7.23 8.24
C ASP A 67 10.92 7.44 9.71
N GLY A 68 10.35 6.40 10.34
CA GLY A 68 9.95 6.39 11.75
C GLY A 68 8.43 6.53 11.97
N LEU A 69 7.63 6.46 10.90
CA LEU A 69 6.18 6.39 10.98
C LEU A 69 5.73 4.94 11.15
N ASN A 70 4.78 4.69 12.05
CA ASN A 70 4.23 3.34 12.23
C ASN A 70 3.32 2.99 11.05
N ALA A 71 3.78 2.15 10.12
CA ALA A 71 2.99 1.73 8.96
C ALA A 71 2.80 0.20 8.95
N GLU A 72 1.58 -0.26 8.73
CA GLU A 72 1.24 -1.69 8.72
C GLU A 72 0.28 -1.99 7.56
N ILE A 73 0.37 -3.20 6.99
CA ILE A 73 -0.57 -3.69 5.98
C ILE A 73 -1.57 -4.63 6.65
N GLU A 74 -2.86 -4.29 6.58
CA GLU A 74 -4.00 -5.10 7.03
C GLU A 74 -4.79 -5.70 5.86
#